data_AF-A0A9D8FKV2-F1
#
_entry.id   AF-A0A9D8FKV2-F1
#
_cell.length_a   1.000
_cell.length_b   1.000
_cell.length_c   1.000
_cell.angle_alpha   90.00
_cell.angle_beta   90.00
_cell.angle_gamma   90.00
#
_symmetry.space_group_name_H-M   'P 1'
#
loop_
_entity.id
_entity.type
_entity.pdbx_description
1 polymer ?
#
loop_
_entity_poly.entity_id
_entity_poly.type
_entity_poly.pdbx_seq_one_letter_code
_entity_poly.pdbx_strand_id
1 'polypeptide(L)'
;MSGKYKLEGENAKIAINMLEAVTRIFEDVELKYVLDCGTLLGIYREDRLLPWDNDMDLSIFCDDEKRIKNVIKKIKKAGFLVKIRYQEKEDYPLEFKK
;
A
#
# COMPACT_ATOMS: atom_id res chain seq x y z
N MET A 1 -6.14 6.09 -7.46
CA MET A 1 -5.86 6.54 -8.84
C MET A 1 -4.58 5.85 -9.22
N SER A 2 -4.73 4.91 -10.14
CA SER A 2 -3.73 3.94 -10.58
C SER A 2 -2.50 4.63 -11.20
N GLY A 3 -1.30 4.09 -11.00
CA GLY A 3 -0.04 4.65 -11.49
C GLY A 3 0.03 4.69 -13.03
N LYS A 4 0.90 5.57 -13.58
CA LYS A 4 1.12 5.61 -15.05
C LYS A 4 1.92 4.40 -15.55
N TYR A 5 2.78 3.84 -14.69
CA TYR A 5 3.76 2.83 -15.06
C TYR A 5 3.34 1.47 -14.55
N LYS A 6 3.46 0.47 -15.41
CA LYS A 6 3.21 -0.93 -15.06
C LYS A 6 4.34 -1.52 -14.23
N LEU A 7 4.01 -2.49 -13.38
CA LEU A 7 4.95 -3.23 -12.53
C LEU A 7 5.70 -4.31 -13.33
N GLU A 8 6.42 -3.90 -14.36
CA GLU A 8 7.22 -4.79 -15.21
C GLU A 8 8.69 -4.33 -15.30
N GLY A 9 9.60 -5.27 -15.55
CA GLY A 9 11.02 -5.00 -15.71
C GLY A 9 11.62 -4.25 -14.52
N GLU A 10 12.22 -3.10 -14.78
CA GLU A 10 12.87 -2.29 -13.74
C GLU A 10 11.86 -1.64 -12.77
N ASN A 11 10.66 -1.31 -13.24
CA ASN A 11 9.63 -0.72 -12.38
C ASN A 11 9.19 -1.70 -11.30
N ALA A 12 9.09 -3.00 -11.62
CA ALA A 12 8.78 -4.05 -10.65
C ALA A 12 9.81 -4.10 -9.52
N LYS A 13 11.11 -4.00 -9.84
CA LYS A 13 12.18 -3.99 -8.84
C LYS A 13 12.12 -2.74 -7.96
N ILE A 14 11.91 -1.58 -8.56
CA ILE A 14 11.75 -0.31 -7.81
C ILE A 14 10.55 -0.40 -6.87
N ALA A 15 9.44 -0.98 -7.34
CA ALA A 15 8.24 -1.18 -6.54
C ALA A 15 8.49 -2.13 -5.36
N ILE A 16 9.12 -3.29 -5.58
CA ILE A 16 9.48 -4.21 -4.48
C ILE A 16 10.40 -3.53 -3.46
N ASN A 17 11.43 -2.80 -3.92
CA ASN A 17 12.32 -2.06 -3.02
C ASN A 17 11.58 -1.00 -2.20
N MET A 18 10.61 -0.31 -2.82
CA MET A 18 9.76 0.65 -2.11
C MET A 18 8.86 -0.05 -1.09
N LEU A 19 8.25 -1.18 -1.45
CA LEU A 19 7.41 -1.99 -0.58
C LEU A 19 8.20 -2.48 0.64
N GLU A 20 9.40 -3.02 0.43
CA GLU A 20 10.31 -3.43 1.51
C GLU A 20 10.69 -2.25 2.42
N ALA A 21 11.05 -1.10 1.84
CA ALA A 21 11.43 0.06 2.63
C ALA A 21 10.29 0.58 3.52
N VAL A 22 9.07 0.61 2.98
CA VAL A 22 7.88 1.06 3.74
C VAL A 22 7.47 0.04 4.79
N THR A 23 7.48 -1.24 4.47
CA THR A 23 7.12 -2.32 5.41
C THR A 23 8.13 -2.44 6.55
N ARG A 24 9.44 -2.29 6.30
CA ARG A 24 10.45 -2.17 7.37
C ARG A 24 10.15 -1.02 8.33
N ILE A 25 9.69 0.13 7.83
CA ILE A 25 9.28 1.24 8.70
C ILE A 25 8.08 0.86 9.57
N PHE A 26 7.14 0.05 9.05
CA PHE A 26 6.00 -0.45 9.80
C PHE A 26 6.44 -1.45 10.89
N GLU A 27 7.33 -2.37 10.55
CA GLU A 27 7.93 -3.33 11.48
C GLU A 27 8.72 -2.63 12.59
N ASP A 28 9.56 -1.64 12.26
CA ASP A 28 10.36 -0.83 13.20
C ASP A 28 9.53 -0.11 14.25
N VAL A 29 8.26 0.17 13.94
CA VAL A 29 7.34 0.84 14.86
C VAL A 29 6.28 -0.10 15.37
N GLU A 30 6.38 -1.41 15.13
CA GLU A 30 5.40 -2.44 15.52
C GLU A 30 3.97 -2.09 15.09
N LEU A 31 3.84 -1.58 13.85
CA LEU A 31 2.56 -1.34 13.20
C LEU A 31 2.14 -2.61 12.46
N LYS A 32 0.97 -3.14 12.79
CA LYS A 32 0.40 -4.27 12.07
C LYS A 32 -0.13 -3.82 10.72
N TYR A 33 0.23 -4.55 9.67
CA TYR A 33 -0.23 -4.30 8.31
C TYR A 33 -0.48 -5.61 7.57
N VAL A 34 -1.19 -5.52 6.45
CA VAL A 34 -1.39 -6.62 5.51
C VAL A 34 -1.11 -6.12 4.10
N LEU A 35 -0.56 -6.99 3.26
CA LEU A 35 -0.64 -6.81 1.81
C LEU A 35 -2.11 -6.94 1.42
N ASP A 36 -2.57 -6.12 0.48
CA ASP A 36 -3.98 -6.09 0.09
C ASP A 36 -4.17 -6.25 -1.42
N CYS A 37 -5.41 -6.53 -1.83
CA CYS A 37 -5.87 -6.53 -3.21
C CYS A 37 -4.95 -7.28 -4.20
N GLY A 38 -4.57 -6.64 -5.31
CA GLY A 38 -3.73 -7.21 -6.36
C GLY A 38 -2.31 -7.50 -5.88
N THR A 39 -1.81 -6.76 -4.89
CA THR A 39 -0.46 -6.92 -4.34
C THR A 39 -0.35 -8.24 -3.59
N LEU A 40 -1.28 -8.51 -2.67
CA LEU A 40 -1.35 -9.79 -1.95
C LEU A 40 -1.50 -10.96 -2.92
N LEU A 41 -2.44 -10.85 -3.87
CA LEU A 41 -2.71 -11.91 -4.83
C LEU A 41 -1.49 -12.24 -5.67
N GLY A 42 -0.80 -11.23 -6.22
CA GLY A 42 0.40 -11.43 -7.02
C GLY A 42 1.50 -12.13 -6.23
N ILE A 43 1.84 -11.59 -5.05
CA ILE A 43 2.91 -12.14 -4.21
C ILE A 43 2.59 -13.58 -3.79
N TYR A 44 1.38 -13.84 -3.32
CA TYR A 44 1.02 -15.18 -2.82
C TYR A 44 0.87 -16.23 -3.93
N ARG A 45 0.26 -15.86 -5.07
CA ARG A 45 -0.07 -16.82 -6.14
C ARG A 45 1.07 -17.03 -7.14
N GLU A 46 1.80 -15.96 -7.46
CA GLU A 46 2.78 -15.94 -8.56
C GLU A 46 4.20 -15.59 -8.12
N ASP A 47 4.43 -15.41 -6.80
CA ASP A 47 5.72 -15.01 -6.22
C ASP A 47 6.30 -13.72 -6.86
N ARG A 48 5.41 -12.82 -7.28
CA ARG A 48 5.76 -11.57 -7.97
C ARG A 48 4.62 -10.56 -7.96
N LEU A 49 4.94 -9.29 -8.16
CA LEU A 49 3.92 -8.28 -8.47
C LEU A 49 3.28 -8.55 -9.84
N LEU A 50 1.98 -8.28 -9.98
CA LEU A 50 1.26 -8.51 -11.23
C LEU A 50 1.73 -7.50 -12.31
N PRO A 51 2.24 -7.93 -13.47
CA PRO A 51 2.84 -7.01 -14.45
C PRO A 51 1.87 -6.03 -15.10
N TRP A 52 0.58 -6.37 -15.11
CA TRP A 52 -0.46 -5.49 -15.64
C TRP A 52 -0.96 -4.49 -14.61
N ASP A 53 -0.53 -4.61 -13.36
CA ASP A 53 -0.85 -3.68 -12.29
C ASP A 53 0.09 -2.46 -12.31
N ASN A 54 -0.27 -1.40 -11.58
CA ASN A 54 0.48 -0.13 -11.60
C ASN A 54 0.60 0.56 -10.24
N ASP A 55 0.07 -0.05 -9.19
CA ASP A 55 0.24 0.37 -7.80
C ASP A 55 0.43 -0.84 -6.87
N MET A 56 0.66 -0.55 -5.59
CA MET A 56 0.73 -1.57 -4.56
C MET A 56 -0.09 -1.12 -3.37
N ASP A 57 -0.77 -2.08 -2.75
CA ASP A 57 -1.71 -1.84 -1.67
C ASP A 57 -1.23 -2.45 -0.36
N LEU A 58 -1.26 -1.62 0.68
CA LEU A 58 -1.04 -2.00 2.07
C LEU A 58 -2.20 -1.50 2.90
N SER A 59 -2.74 -2.38 3.72
CA SER A 59 -3.81 -2.06 4.67
C SER A 59 -3.30 -2.14 6.10
N ILE A 60 -3.84 -1.28 6.96
CA ILE A 60 -3.53 -1.18 8.38
C ILE A 60 -4.80 -1.39 9.20
N PHE A 61 -4.65 -1.73 10.46
CA PHE A 61 -5.79 -1.89 11.35
C PHE A 61 -6.32 -0.53 11.83
N CYS A 62 -7.65 -0.41 11.97
CA CYS A 62 -8.31 0.81 12.42
C CYS A 62 -7.80 1.26 13.80
N ASP A 63 -7.53 0.31 14.70
CA ASP A 63 -7.00 0.59 16.04
C ASP A 63 -5.64 1.33 16.00
N ASP A 64 -4.88 1.17 14.92
CA ASP A 64 -3.57 1.79 14.73
C ASP A 64 -3.63 3.14 13.98
N GLU A 65 -4.81 3.63 13.60
CA GLU A 65 -4.99 4.88 12.83
C GLU A 65 -4.25 6.07 13.47
N LYS A 66 -4.30 6.19 14.80
CA LYS A 66 -3.65 7.27 15.55
C LYS A 66 -2.13 7.30 15.37
N ARG A 67 -1.51 6.15 15.07
CA ARG A 67 -0.06 5.99 14.90
C ARG A 67 0.41 6.43 13.51
N ILE A 68 -0.49 6.51 12.53
CA ILE A 68 -0.13 6.81 11.13
C ILE A 68 0.53 8.16 10.95
N LYS A 69 0.19 9.16 11.77
CA LYS A 69 0.88 10.46 11.73
C LYS A 69 2.38 10.33 11.98
N ASN A 70 2.80 9.43 12.86
CA ASN A 70 4.22 9.17 13.13
C ASN A 70 4.88 8.38 11.99
N VAL A 71 4.18 7.37 11.48
CA VAL A 71 4.65 6.55 10.37
C VAL A 71 4.87 7.38 9.10
N ILE A 72 3.93 8.26 8.77
CA ILE A 72 4.06 9.21 7.65
C ILE A 72 5.31 10.09 7.81
N LYS A 73 5.62 10.56 9.02
CA LYS A 73 6.84 11.34 9.26
C LYS A 73 8.10 10.52 8.98
N LYS A 74 8.13 9.23 9.35
CA LYS A 74 9.25 8.32 9.06
C LYS A 74 9.38 8.05 7.56
N ILE A 75 8.28 7.79 6.86
CA ILE A 75 8.28 7.61 5.40
C ILE A 75 8.84 8.86 4.68
N LYS A 76 8.40 10.06 5.09
CA LYS A 76 8.94 11.32 4.55
C LYS A 76 10.43 11.47 4.81
N LYS A 77 10.90 11.11 6.01
CA LYS A 77 12.33 11.14 6.38
C LYS A 77 13.17 10.14 5.57
N ALA A 78 12.58 9.02 5.16
CA ALA A 78 13.21 8.04 4.28
C ALA A 78 13.28 8.52 2.80
N GLY A 79 12.83 9.73 2.49
CA GLY A 79 12.94 10.35 1.16
C GLY A 79 11.73 10.12 0.26
N PHE A 80 10.68 9.46 0.75
CA PHE A 80 9.47 9.22 -0.05
C PHE A 80 8.51 10.41 -0.02
N LEU A 81 7.91 10.70 -1.18
CA LEU A 81 6.81 11.65 -1.28
C LEU A 81 5.54 11.01 -0.71
N VAL A 82 4.87 11.70 0.23
CA VAL A 82 3.61 11.24 0.82
C VAL A 82 2.49 12.22 0.53
N LYS A 83 1.41 11.73 -0.08
CA LYS A 83 0.16 12.47 -0.30
C LYS A 83 -0.97 11.78 0.46
N ILE A 84 -1.62 12.51 1.37
CA ILE A 84 -2.75 12.02 2.16
C ILE A 84 -4.05 12.38 1.43
N ARG A 85 -4.99 11.43 1.36
CA ARG A 85 -6.34 11.63 0.82
C ARG A 85 -7.33 11.02 1.82
N TYR A 86 -8.46 11.68 2.01
CA TYR A 86 -9.57 11.17 2.80
C TYR A 86 -10.69 10.79 1.85
N GLN A 87 -11.31 9.64 2.06
CA GLN A 87 -12.49 9.24 1.33
C GLN A 87 -13.71 9.88 2.01
N GLU A 88 -14.39 10.77 1.29
CA GLU A 88 -15.55 11.51 1.83
C GLU A 88 -16.87 10.76 1.70
N LYS A 89 -16.91 9.67 0.91
CA LYS A 89 -18.12 8.88 0.65
C LYS A 89 -17.91 7.41 0.97
N GLU A 90 -18.84 6.84 1.72
CA GLU A 90 -18.96 5.39 1.86
C GLU A 90 -19.33 4.80 0.50
N ASP A 91 -18.46 3.94 -0.02
CA ASP A 91 -18.63 3.30 -1.32
C ASP A 91 -19.04 1.85 -1.08
N TYR A 92 -20.33 1.64 -0.87
CA TYR A 92 -20.88 0.29 -0.71
C TYR A 92 -20.88 -0.39 -2.09
N PRO A 93 -20.29 -1.58 -2.23
CA PRO A 93 -20.13 -2.23 -3.52
C PRO A 93 -21.46 -2.62 -4.19
N LEU A 94 -22.57 -2.59 -3.45
CA LEU A 94 -23.91 -2.92 -3.92
C LEU A 94 -24.94 -2.01 -3.24
N GLU A 95 -25.96 -1.58 -3.97
CA GLU A 95 -27.17 -1.01 -3.35
C GLU A 95 -27.84 -2.10 -2.50
N PHE A 96 -27.60 -2.09 -1.19
CA PHE A 96 -28.45 -2.83 -0.26
C PHE A 96 -29.82 -2.13 -0.20
N LYS A 97 -30.70 -2.45 -1.15
CA LYS A 97 -32.13 -2.17 -1.01
C LYS A 97 -32.65 -3.04 0.13
N LYS A 98 -33.09 -2.39 1.21
CA LYS A 98 -33.87 -3.02 2.29
C LYS A 98 -35.20 -3.55 1.76
#